data_AF-X1HJ54-F1
#
_entry.id   AF-X1HJ54-F1
#
_cell.length_a   1.000
_cell.length_b   1.000
_cell.length_c   1.000
_cell.angle_alpha   90.00
_cell.angle_beta   90.00
_cell.angle_gamma   90.00
#
_symmetry.space_group_name_H-M   'P 1'
#
loop_
_entity.id
_entity.type
_entity.pdbx_description
1 polymer ?
#
loop_
_entity_poly.entity_id
_entity_poly.type
_entity_poly.pdbx_seq_one_letter_code
_entity_poly.pdbx_strand_id
1 'polypeptide(L)'
;MKNTEIARVFQDIAELLKLKKDNIFKIRAYQKAARSIEELPEEVEQLVAEDKLKEIPGVGEAITKKITELVTTGRLGYYERLKAEFQESNSTQG
;
A
#
# COMPACT_ATOMS: atom_id res chain seq x y z
N MET A 1 1.74 -12.13 -7.69
CA MET A 1 2.39 -10.88 -7.29
C MET A 1 3.26 -11.15 -6.07
N LYS A 2 4.53 -10.72 -6.08
CA LYS A 2 5.44 -11.02 -4.96
C LYS A 2 5.21 -10.05 -3.80
N ASN A 3 5.50 -10.50 -2.57
CA ASN A 3 5.43 -9.67 -1.37
C ASN A 3 6.20 -8.35 -1.52
N THR A 4 7.38 -8.39 -2.13
CA THR A 4 8.22 -7.21 -2.37
C THR A 4 7.56 -6.18 -3.28
N GLU A 5 6.77 -6.61 -4.26
CA GLU A 5 6.01 -5.72 -5.15
C GLU A 5 4.88 -5.03 -4.39
N ILE A 6 4.17 -5.78 -3.54
CA ILE A 6 3.09 -5.27 -2.69
C ILE A 6 3.68 -4.26 -1.69
N ALA A 7 4.75 -4.62 -0.99
CA ALA A 7 5.44 -3.76 -0.05
C ALA A 7 5.86 -2.44 -0.72
N ARG A 8 6.41 -2.51 -1.94
CA ARG A 8 6.82 -1.32 -2.70
C ARG A 8 5.64 -0.39 -3.00
N VAL A 9 4.49 -0.91 -3.41
CA VAL A 9 3.29 -0.08 -3.64
C VAL A 9 2.87 0.65 -2.36
N PHE A 10 2.88 -0.04 -1.22
CA PHE A 10 2.51 0.56 0.07
C PHE A 10 3.55 1.59 0.55
N GLN A 11 4.83 1.34 0.29
CA GLN A 11 5.91 2.29 0.56
C GLN A 11 5.75 3.57 -0.29
N ASP A 12 5.48 3.43 -1.59
CA ASP A 12 5.25 4.57 -2.48
C ASP A 12 4.04 5.41 -2.02
N ILE A 13 2.95 4.76 -1.59
CA ILE A 13 1.79 5.46 -1.01
C ILE A 13 2.21 6.30 0.20
N ALA A 14 3.00 5.74 1.11
CA ALA A 14 3.47 6.48 2.29
C ALA A 14 4.31 7.70 1.90
N GLU A 15 5.17 7.57 0.89
CA GLU A 15 5.99 8.66 0.37
C GLU A 15 5.14 9.76 -0.28
N LEU A 16 4.17 9.38 -1.12
CA LEU A 16 3.22 10.32 -1.72
C LEU A 16 2.44 11.07 -0.64
N LEU A 17 1.91 10.37 0.36
CA LEU A 17 1.19 11.00 1.48
C LEU A 17 2.09 11.94 2.29
N LYS A 18 3.37 11.59 2.48
CA LYS A 18 4.36 12.44 3.15
C LYS A 18 4.62 13.72 2.35
N LEU A 19 4.75 13.62 1.03
CA LEU A 19 4.90 14.77 0.13
C LEU A 19 3.66 15.70 0.19
N LYS A 20 2.45 15.12 0.29
CA LYS A 20 1.21 15.90 0.49
C LYS A 20 1.08 16.52 1.88
N LYS A 21 1.98 16.21 2.82
CA LYS A 21 1.84 16.52 4.25
C LYS A 21 0.48 16.06 4.81
N ASP A 22 0.01 14.90 4.36
CA ASP A 22 -1.22 14.27 4.85
C ASP A 22 -1.02 13.75 6.28
N ASN A 23 -2.02 13.07 6.81
CA ASN A 23 -2.08 12.59 8.18
C ASN A 23 -0.91 11.63 8.51
N ILE A 24 -0.12 12.00 9.52
CA ILE A 24 1.05 11.25 10.00
C ILE A 24 0.69 9.81 10.43
N PHE A 25 -0.50 9.58 10.99
CA PHE A 25 -0.95 8.25 11.37
C PHE A 25 -1.17 7.36 10.15
N LYS A 26 -1.71 7.90 9.05
CA LYS A 26 -1.85 7.16 7.78
C LYS A 26 -0.48 6.81 7.21
N ILE A 27 0.42 7.79 7.12
CA ILE A 27 1.78 7.58 6.61
C ILE A 27 2.47 6.44 7.37
N ARG A 28 2.43 6.49 8.72
CA ARG A 28 3.02 5.44 9.56
C ARG A 28 2.35 4.07 9.37
N ALA A 29 1.03 4.03 9.17
CA ALA A 29 0.32 2.78 8.91
C ALA A 29 0.78 2.13 7.60
N TYR A 30 0.92 2.91 6.51
CA TYR A 30 1.42 2.40 5.24
C TYR A 30 2.89 1.94 5.32
N GLN A 31 3.75 2.70 6.00
CA GLN A 31 5.15 2.31 6.22
C GLN A 31 5.26 1.01 7.01
N LYS A 32 4.47 0.87 8.08
CA LYS A 32 4.47 -0.34 8.90
C LYS A 32 3.96 -1.54 8.11
N ALA A 33 2.87 -1.37 7.37
CA ALA A 33 2.34 -2.43 6.51
C ALA A 33 3.35 -2.87 5.44
N ALA A 34 3.99 -1.92 4.74
CA ALA A 34 5.01 -2.22 3.74
C ALA A 34 6.14 -3.08 4.32
N ARG A 35 6.69 -2.67 5.47
CA ARG A 35 7.75 -3.41 6.15
C ARG A 35 7.32 -4.80 6.58
N SER A 36 6.13 -4.93 7.19
CA SER A 36 5.63 -6.22 7.64
C SER A 36 5.33 -7.18 6.49
N ILE A 37 4.93 -6.67 5.32
CA ILE A 37 4.73 -7.47 4.11
C ILE A 37 6.06 -7.91 3.51
N GLU A 38 7.07 -7.03 3.48
CA GLU A 38 8.40 -7.34 2.94
C GLU A 38 9.12 -8.41 3.78
N GLU A 39 9.03 -8.33 5.11
CA GLU A 39 9.63 -9.27 6.05
C GLU A 39 8.80 -10.56 6.22
N LEU A 40 7.63 -10.67 5.57
CA LEU A 40 6.72 -11.79 5.74
C LEU A 40 7.31 -13.07 5.10
N PRO A 41 7.42 -14.18 5.85
CA PRO A 41 7.94 -15.44 5.31
C PRO A 41 6.95 -16.16 4.39
N GLU A 42 5.66 -15.92 4.58
CA GLU A 42 4.56 -16.51 3.79
C GLU A 42 4.17 -15.59 2.63
N GLU A 43 3.62 -16.16 1.56
CA GLU A 43 3.12 -15.36 0.45
C GLU A 43 1.84 -14.63 0.83
N VAL A 44 1.78 -13.32 0.55
CA VAL A 44 0.59 -12.50 0.83
C VAL A 44 -0.64 -13.05 0.10
N GLU A 45 -0.47 -13.65 -1.08
CA GLU A 45 -1.58 -14.26 -1.83
C GLU A 45 -2.24 -15.40 -1.05
N GLN A 46 -1.43 -16.22 -0.36
CA GLN A 46 -1.94 -17.28 0.49
C GLN A 46 -2.72 -16.70 1.69
N LEU A 47 -2.18 -15.67 2.35
CA LEU A 47 -2.87 -15.01 3.46
C LEU A 47 -4.17 -14.33 3.03
N VAL A 48 -4.26 -13.83 1.79
CA VAL A 48 -5.52 -13.33 1.21
C VAL A 48 -6.52 -14.46 1.05
N ALA A 49 -6.10 -15.60 0.50
CA ALA A 49 -6.98 -16.75 0.29
C ALA A 49 -7.49 -17.35 1.61
N GLU A 50 -6.70 -17.28 2.68
CA GLU A 50 -7.04 -17.78 4.02
C GLU A 50 -7.74 -16.75 4.92
N ASP A 51 -7.97 -15.51 4.45
CA ASP A 51 -8.48 -14.36 5.24
C ASP A 51 -7.64 -14.05 6.51
N LYS A 52 -6.33 -14.33 6.45
CA LYS A 52 -5.38 -14.16 7.57
C LYS A 52 -4.58 -12.87 7.54
N LEU A 53 -4.81 -11.99 6.57
CA LEU A 53 -4.09 -10.71 6.47
C LEU A 53 -4.16 -9.83 7.72
N LYS A 54 -5.22 -9.95 8.52
CA LYS A 54 -5.38 -9.20 9.78
C LYS A 54 -4.43 -9.67 10.89
N GLU A 55 -3.80 -10.83 10.73
CA GLU A 55 -2.79 -11.35 11.66
C GLU A 55 -1.44 -10.62 11.50
N ILE A 56 -1.23 -9.94 10.37
CA ILE A 56 0.02 -9.20 10.11
C ILE A 56 0.08 -7.96 11.00
N PRO A 57 1.13 -7.80 11.84
CA PRO A 57 1.22 -6.66 12.76
C PRO A 57 1.23 -5.31 12.05
N GLY A 58 0.24 -4.46 12.33
CA GLY A 58 0.11 -3.13 11.71
C GLY A 58 -0.70 -3.11 10.41
N VAL A 59 -1.20 -4.26 9.96
CA VAL A 59 -2.21 -4.36 8.91
C VAL A 59 -3.60 -4.31 9.55
N GLY A 60 -4.22 -3.13 9.52
CA GLY A 60 -5.62 -2.96 9.91
C GLY A 60 -6.58 -3.19 8.75
N GLU A 61 -7.89 -3.14 9.02
CA GLU A 61 -8.95 -3.44 8.04
C GLU A 61 -8.83 -2.63 6.73
N ALA A 62 -8.47 -1.36 6.82
CA ALA A 62 -8.30 -0.49 5.65
C ALA A 62 -7.08 -0.85 4.79
N ILE A 63 -6.04 -1.46 5.39
CA ILE A 63 -4.85 -1.96 4.71
C ILE A 63 -5.17 -3.33 4.12
N THR A 64 -5.82 -4.22 4.87
CA THR A 64 -6.29 -5.53 4.41
C THR A 64 -7.07 -5.41 3.11
N LYS A 65 -8.09 -4.54 3.06
CA LYS A 65 -8.91 -4.33 1.84
C LYS A 65 -8.07 -3.92 0.64
N LYS A 66 -7.03 -3.09 0.84
CA LYS A 66 -6.15 -2.62 -0.24
C LYS A 66 -5.18 -3.70 -0.70
N ILE A 67 -4.66 -4.50 0.21
CA ILE A 67 -3.81 -5.65 -0.14
C ILE A 67 -4.64 -6.63 -0.96
N THR A 68 -5.85 -6.97 -0.51
CA THR A 68 -6.76 -7.86 -1.24
C THR A 68 -7.06 -7.31 -2.64
N GLU A 69 -7.40 -6.02 -2.77
CA GLU A 69 -7.63 -5.37 -4.08
C GLU A 69 -6.40 -5.50 -4.99
N LEU A 70 -5.22 -5.16 -4.46
CA LEU A 70 -3.98 -5.19 -5.21
C LEU A 70 -3.61 -6.60 -5.69
N VAL A 71 -3.76 -7.61 -4.82
CA VAL A 71 -3.48 -9.01 -5.16
C VAL A 71 -4.49 -9.56 -6.16
N THR A 72 -5.78 -9.26 -5.99
CA THR A 72 -6.85 -9.84 -6.81
C THR A 72 -6.97 -9.18 -8.19
N THR A 73 -6.72 -7.87 -8.28
CA THR A 73 -6.88 -7.11 -9.52
C THR A 73 -5.56 -6.75 -10.20
N GLY A 74 -4.44 -6.91 -9.49
CA GLY A 74 -3.12 -6.43 -9.93
C GLY A 74 -2.96 -4.91 -9.86
N ARG A 75 -3.96 -4.18 -9.36
CA ARG A 75 -3.97 -2.72 -9.29
C ARG A 75 -4.56 -2.25 -7.97
N LEU A 76 -4.20 -1.04 -7.56
CA LEU A 76 -4.76 -0.41 -6.37
C LEU A 76 -5.24 0.98 -6.75
N GLY A 77 -6.56 1.16 -6.85
CA GLY A 77 -7.15 2.42 -7.32
C GLY A 77 -6.74 3.60 -6.44
N TYR A 78 -6.53 3.38 -5.14
CA TYR A 78 -6.02 4.40 -4.24
C TYR A 78 -4.60 4.88 -4.59
N TYR A 79 -3.71 3.96 -4.98
CA TYR A 79 -2.35 4.29 -5.40
C TYR A 79 -2.35 5.00 -6.75
N GLU A 80 -3.12 4.52 -7.72
CA GLU A 80 -3.24 5.14 -9.04
C GLU A 80 -3.76 6.58 -8.92
N ARG A 81 -4.79 6.80 -8.09
CA ARG A 81 -5.32 8.15 -7.83
C ARG A 81 -4.27 9.07 -7.20
N LEU A 82 -3.58 8.61 -6.15
CA LEU A 82 -2.53 9.41 -5.52
C LEU A 82 -1.45 9.78 -6.55
N LYS A 83 -1.02 8.83 -7.38
CA LYS A 83 -0.03 9.07 -8.42
C LYS A 83 -0.50 10.10 -9.46
N ALA A 84 -1.76 10.00 -9.91
CA ALA A 84 -2.34 10.95 -10.86
C ALA A 84 -2.35 12.39 -10.33
N GLU A 85 -2.73 12.59 -9.06
CA GLU A 85 -2.75 13.91 -8.42
C GLU A 85 -1.35 14.59 -8.43
N PHE A 86 -0.27 13.82 -8.30
CA PHE A 86 1.11 14.33 -8.40
C PHE A 86 1.59 14.54 -9.84
N GLN A 87 1.14 13.73 -10.80
CA GLN A 87 1.48 13.91 -12.21
C GLN A 87 0.82 15.16 -12.80
N GLU A 88 -0.45 15.43 -12.47
CA GLU A 88 -1.14 16.65 -12.91
C GLU A 88 -0.51 17.91 -12.30
N SER A 89 -0.10 17.85 -11.02
CA SER A 89 0.58 18.97 -10.35
C SER A 89 1.91 19.36 -11.03
N ASN A 90 2.66 18.37 -11.55
CA ASN A 90 3.92 18.62 -12.25
C ASN A 90 3.74 19.07 -13.71
N SER A 91 2.53 18.92 -14.28
CA SER A 91 2.23 19.28 -15.68
C SER A 91 1.80 20.74 -15.87
N THR A 92 1.58 21.48 -14.77
CA THR A 92 1.15 22.89 -14.79
C THR A 92 2.33 23.87 -14.66
N GLN A 93 3.57 23.38 -14.55
CA GLN A 93 4.79 24.20 -14.63
C GLN A 93 5.56 23.89 -15.93
N GLY A 94 4.91 24.16 -17.06
CA GLY A 94 5.51 24.11 -18.40
C GLY A 94 5.16 25.35 -19.19
#